data_AF-A0A139DJB3-F1
#
_entry.id   AF-A0A139DJB3-F1
#
_cell.length_a   1.000
_cell.length_b   1.000
_cell.length_c   1.000
_cell.angle_alpha   90.00
_cell.angle_beta   90.00
_cell.angle_gamma   90.00
#
_symmetry.space_group_name_H-M   'P 1'
#
loop_
_entity.id
_entity.type
_entity.pdbx_description
1 polymer ?
#
loop_
_entity_poly.entity_id
_entity_poly.type
_entity_poly.pdbx_seq_one_letter_code
_entity_poly.pdbx_strand_id
1 'polypeptide(L)'
;MKENSQSLQCVLIPVHGRQLLLPNVSIAEVVDFEGTETGANTPDWLVGFVEWRGLKLPVISYDAANDGQFVVPGENRGRIIVLNTIG
;
A
#
# COMPACT_ATOMS: atom_id res chain seq x y z
N MET A 1 0.13 29.94 -26.65
CA MET A 1 -0.52 28.89 -25.84
C MET A 1 0.50 28.46 -24.79
N LYS A 2 0.35 28.84 -23.52
CA LYS A 2 1.23 28.34 -22.45
C LYS A 2 0.73 26.94 -22.11
N GLU A 3 1.38 25.91 -22.63
CA GLU A 3 1.21 24.57 -22.10
C GLU A 3 1.81 24.55 -20.70
N ASN A 4 0.95 24.73 -19.69
CA ASN A 4 1.34 24.58 -18.30
C ASN A 4 1.28 23.10 -17.92
N SER A 5 1.97 22.27 -18.70
CA SER A 5 2.01 20.81 -18.53
C SER A 5 2.92 20.49 -17.34
N GLN A 6 2.39 20.66 -16.13
CA GLN A 6 3.07 20.19 -14.92
C GLN A 6 3.12 18.65 -14.96
N SER A 7 4.27 18.11 -15.34
CA SER A 7 4.51 16.67 -15.32
C SER A 7 4.62 16.16 -13.88
N LEU A 8 3.81 15.17 -13.52
CA LEU A 8 3.88 14.49 -12.22
C LEU A 8 4.68 13.19 -12.38
N GLN A 9 5.73 13.03 -11.56
CA GLN A 9 6.50 11.79 -11.54
C GLN A 9 5.72 10.71 -10.79
N CYS A 10 5.53 9.58 -11.43
CA CYS A 10 4.78 8.45 -10.90
C CYS A 10 5.59 7.16 -11.00
N VAL A 11 5.24 6.18 -10.18
CA VAL A 11 5.76 4.81 -10.21
C VAL A 11 4.62 3.83 -10.44
N LEU A 12 4.92 2.77 -11.19
CA LEU A 12 4.02 1.63 -11.35
C LEU A 12 4.35 0.56 -10.30
N ILE A 13 3.36 0.25 -9.48
CA ILE A 13 3.45 -0.77 -8.43
C ILE A 13 2.64 -1.99 -8.86
N PRO A 14 3.26 -3.17 -8.97
CA PRO A 14 2.51 -4.40 -9.22
C PRO A 14 1.71 -4.78 -7.97
N VAL A 15 0.41 -5.05 -8.16
CA VAL A 15 -0.48 -5.69 -7.18
C VAL A 15 -1.10 -6.92 -7.82
N HIS A 16 -1.97 -7.65 -7.11
CA HIS A 16 -2.48 -8.91 -7.65
C HIS A 16 -3.36 -8.66 -8.89
N GLY A 17 -2.92 -9.16 -10.05
CA GLY A 17 -3.66 -9.08 -11.31
C GLY A 17 -3.71 -7.70 -11.98
N ARG A 18 -3.03 -6.66 -11.45
CA ARG A 18 -3.00 -5.31 -12.04
C ARG A 18 -1.78 -4.49 -11.59
N GLN A 19 -1.65 -3.27 -12.13
CA GLN A 19 -0.64 -2.31 -11.70
C GLN A 19 -1.30 -1.02 -11.21
N LEU A 20 -0.79 -0.46 -10.12
CA LEU A 20 -1.20 0.84 -9.59
C LEU A 20 -0.21 1.90 -10.05
N LEU A 21 -0.71 3.01 -10.58
CA LEU A 21 0.10 4.19 -10.86
C LEU A 21 -0.03 5.15 -9.68
N LEU A 22 1.07 5.38 -8.97
CA LEU A 22 1.11 6.26 -7.80
C LEU A 22 2.07 7.42 -8.03
N PRO A 23 1.70 8.66 -7.66
CA PRO A 23 2.65 9.76 -7.60
C PRO A 23 3.79 9.43 -6.62
N ASN A 24 5.03 9.71 -6.99
CA ASN A 24 6.17 9.46 -6.11
C ASN A 24 6.04 10.20 -4.78
N VAL A 25 5.47 11.41 -4.80
CA VAL A 25 5.25 12.25 -3.61
C VAL A 25 4.21 11.68 -2.63
N SER A 26 3.33 10.80 -3.12
CA SER A 26 2.34 10.11 -2.27
C SER A 26 2.94 8.93 -1.52
N ILE A 27 4.14 8.47 -1.90
CA ILE A 27 4.82 7.35 -1.25
C ILE A 27 5.80 7.91 -0.22
N ALA A 28 5.57 7.57 1.04
CA ALA A 28 6.47 7.95 2.13
C ALA A 28 7.68 7.00 2.20
N GLU A 29 7.42 5.69 2.08
CA GLU A 29 8.44 4.66 2.21
C GLU A 29 7.94 3.33 1.62
N VAL A 30 8.87 2.49 1.16
CA VAL A 30 8.60 1.09 0.82
C VAL A 30 9.38 0.23 1.81
N VAL A 31 8.67 -0.50 2.65
CA VAL A 31 9.25 -1.34 3.70
C VAL A 31 8.98 -2.82 3.44
N ASP A 32 9.76 -3.70 4.05
CA ASP A 32 9.53 -5.13 3.95
C ASP A 32 8.25 -5.53 4.69
N PHE A 33 7.57 -6.55 4.18
CA PHE A 33 6.41 -7.12 4.84
C PHE A 33 6.86 -8.05 5.96
N GLU A 34 6.71 -7.61 7.21
CA GLU A 34 6.93 -8.41 8.40
C GLU A 34 5.57 -8.83 8.97
N GLY A 35 5.47 -10.11 9.37
CA GLY A 35 4.21 -10.78 9.69
C GLY A 35 3.25 -9.93 10.50
N THR A 36 2.02 -9.82 10.01
CA THR A 36 1.00 -8.92 10.56
C THR A 36 0.04 -9.68 11.47
N GLU A 37 -0.22 -9.12 12.65
CA GLU A 37 -1.23 -9.66 13.56
C GLU A 37 -2.62 -9.10 13.20
N THR A 38 -3.54 -9.96 12.80
CA THR A 38 -4.97 -9.62 12.71
C THR A 38 -5.71 -10.16 13.94
N GLY A 39 -6.61 -9.34 14.48
CA GLY A 39 -7.51 -9.76 15.55
C GLY A 39 -8.78 -10.44 15.02
N ALA A 40 -9.46 -11.20 15.88
CA ALA A 40 -10.80 -11.70 15.59
C ALA A 40 -11.77 -10.54 15.30
N ASN A 41 -12.74 -10.74 14.39
CA ASN A 41 -13.74 -9.73 13.95
C ASN A 41 -13.17 -8.49 13.24
N THR A 42 -12.06 -8.63 12.51
CA THR A 42 -11.56 -7.56 11.64
C THR A 42 -12.10 -7.71 10.21
N PRO A 43 -12.21 -6.61 9.44
CA PRO A 43 -12.52 -6.70 8.02
C PRO A 43 -11.48 -7.53 7.28
N ASP A 44 -11.92 -8.25 6.25
CA ASP A 44 -11.09 -9.13 5.43
C ASP A 44 -9.97 -8.40 4.66
N TRP A 45 -10.12 -7.11 4.42
CA TRP A 45 -9.11 -6.26 3.80
C TRP A 45 -8.02 -5.78 4.77
N LEU A 46 -8.20 -5.92 6.09
CA LEU A 46 -7.19 -5.53 7.06
C LEU A 46 -6.16 -6.65 7.20
N VAL A 47 -4.94 -6.39 6.73
CA VAL A 47 -3.82 -7.33 6.83
C VAL A 47 -3.22 -7.33 8.24
N GLY A 48 -3.29 -6.19 8.94
CA GLY A 48 -2.86 -6.02 10.33
C GLY A 48 -2.22 -4.65 10.54
N PHE A 49 -1.11 -4.58 11.28
CA PHE A 49 -0.45 -3.32 11.62
C PHE A 49 1.08 -3.42 11.48
N VAL A 50 1.71 -2.29 11.15
CA VAL A 50 3.18 -2.14 11.09
C VAL A 50 3.60 -0.96 11.97
N GLU A 51 4.72 -1.10 12.66
CA GLU A 51 5.37 0.01 13.35
C GLU A 51 6.27 0.75 12.37
N TRP A 52 5.92 1.97 12.00
CA TRP A 52 6.67 2.80 11.07
C TRP A 52 7.00 4.14 11.72
N ARG A 53 8.30 4.40 11.96
CA ARG A 53 8.81 5.64 12.59
C ARG A 53 8.13 6.00 13.92
N GLY A 54 7.81 4.99 14.73
CA GLY A 54 7.11 5.15 16.01
C GLY A 54 5.59 5.34 15.90
N LEU A 55 5.03 5.17 14.71
CA LEU A 55 3.59 5.17 14.46
C LEU A 55 3.13 3.76 14.14
N LYS A 56 2.05 3.32 14.79
CA LYS A 56 1.36 2.09 14.45
C LYS A 56 0.38 2.34 13.31
N LEU A 57 0.72 1.91 12.10
CA LEU A 57 -0.08 2.12 10.89
C LEU A 57 -0.85 0.86 10.50
N PRO A 58 -2.12 0.98 10.05
CA PRO A 58 -2.84 -0.17 9.50
C PRO A 58 -2.26 -0.57 8.15
N VAL A 59 -2.04 -1.86 7.97
CA VAL A 59 -1.67 -2.46 6.68
C VAL A 59 -2.93 -3.02 6.06
N ILE A 60 -3.27 -2.56 4.86
CA ILE A 60 -4.46 -3.00 4.12
C ILE A 60 -4.06 -3.75 2.86
N SER A 61 -4.87 -4.73 2.47
CA SER A 61 -4.80 -5.34 1.15
C SER A 61 -5.58 -4.45 0.20
N TYR A 62 -4.88 -3.80 -0.72
CA TYR A 62 -5.52 -2.97 -1.74
C TYR A 62 -6.55 -3.77 -2.55
N ASP A 63 -6.22 -5.00 -2.92
CA ASP A 63 -7.09 -5.85 -3.72
C ASP A 63 -8.37 -6.22 -2.95
N ALA A 64 -8.26 -6.71 -1.72
CA ALA A 64 -9.43 -7.04 -0.90
C ALA A 64 -10.29 -5.82 -0.56
N ALA A 65 -9.67 -4.65 -0.34
CA ALA A 65 -10.41 -3.41 -0.11
C ALA A 65 -11.21 -2.92 -1.33
N ASN A 66 -10.93 -3.46 -2.53
CA ASN A 66 -11.61 -3.15 -3.78
C ASN A 66 -12.34 -4.39 -4.34
N ASP A 67 -12.98 -5.18 -3.47
CA ASP A 67 -13.76 -6.39 -3.79
C ASP A 67 -12.95 -7.51 -4.50
N GLY A 68 -11.62 -7.41 -4.47
CA GLY A 68 -10.70 -8.41 -4.99
C GLY A 68 -10.41 -9.51 -3.98
N GLN A 69 -9.57 -10.47 -4.39
CA GLN A 69 -9.11 -11.51 -3.47
C GLN A 69 -8.02 -10.98 -2.54
N PHE A 70 -8.13 -11.32 -1.26
CA PHE A 70 -7.05 -11.11 -0.31
C PHE A 70 -5.88 -12.05 -0.64
N VAL A 71 -4.78 -11.46 -1.10
CA VAL A 71 -3.54 -12.19 -1.41
C VAL A 71 -2.44 -11.61 -0.55
N VAL A 72 -1.94 -12.41 0.40
CA VAL A 72 -0.70 -12.08 1.12
C VAL A 72 0.47 -12.60 0.29
N PRO A 73 1.52 -11.79 0.07
CA PRO A 73 2.73 -12.28 -0.59
C PRO A 73 3.30 -13.47 0.18
N GLY A 74 3.36 -14.64 -0.46
CA GLY A 74 4.03 -15.81 0.11
C GLY A 74 5.55 -15.62 0.21
N GLU A 75 6.17 -16.30 1.17
CA GLU A 75 7.62 -16.48 1.33
C GLU A 75 8.46 -15.20 1.17
N ASN A 76 8.29 -14.25 2.10
CA ASN A 76 9.30 -13.24 2.43
C ASN A 76 9.67 -12.24 1.30
N ARG A 77 8.80 -12.06 0.30
CA ARG A 77 8.97 -11.08 -0.80
C ARG A 77 7.94 -9.95 -0.82
N GLY A 78 7.03 -9.93 0.15
CA GLY A 78 6.05 -8.86 0.26
C GLY A 78 6.71 -7.52 0.57
N ARG A 79 6.18 -6.44 0.00
CA ARG A 79 6.53 -5.06 0.33
C ARG A 79 5.28 -4.33 0.78
N ILE A 80 5.41 -3.51 1.82
CA ILE A 80 4.38 -2.57 2.25
C ILE A 80 4.73 -1.20 1.67
N ILE A 81 3.76 -0.55 1.04
CA ILE A 81 3.90 0.83 0.59
C ILE A 81 3.22 1.73 1.60
N VAL A 82 4.02 2.53 2.30
CA VAL A 82 3.52 3.55 3.21
C VAL A 82 3.15 4.78 2.39
N LEU A 83 1.88 5.17 2.44
CA LEU A 83 1.37 6.33 1.71
C LEU A 83 1.22 7.53 2.63
N ASN A 84 1.59 8.70 2.13
CA ASN A 84 1.20 9.97 2.72
C ASN A 84 -0.30 10.18 2.45
N THR A 85 -1.09 10.38 3.51
CA THR A 85 -2.48 10.82 3.37
C THR A 85 -2.51 12.34 3.25
N ILE A 86 -3.48 12.85 2.50
CA ILE A 86 -3.89 14.25 2.66
C ILE A 86 -4.83 14.27 3.85
N GLY A 87 -4.41 14.95 4.92
CA GLY A 87 -5.27 15.22 6.07
C GLY A 87 -6.41 16.17 5.69
#